data_AF-A0AAU3WE70-F1
#
_entry.id   AF-A0AAU3WE70-F1
#
_cell.length_a   1.000
_cell.length_b   1.000
_cell.length_c   1.000
_cell.angle_alpha   90.00
_cell.angle_beta   90.00
_cell.angle_gamma   90.00
#
_symmetry.space_group_name_H-M   'P 1'
#
loop_
_entity.id
_entity.type
_entity.pdbx_description
1 polymer ?
#
loop_
_entity_poly.entity_id
_entity_poly.type
_entity_poly.pdbx_seq_one_letter_code
_entity_poly.pdbx_strand_id
1 'polypeptide(L)'
;MFPNARRVRGKYAAGGAGYLEIGSPLPEFIQALALDFMDPARSLLDWGGVALQVGSITVLQPPHFTAGRARLRTTNPLHLSDYRAPEPGGEQTPVRALLPEDAAYPVALERNLNRRAETFGHASDITVEGITWVGVRRSFRVTGQGRSGQRTGAPVEVELSGSADGLSALWSAGLGQQTGAGFGWVTA
;
A
#
# COMPACT_ATOMS: atom_id res chain seq x y z
N MET A 1 8.98 10.02 -1.40
CA MET A 1 8.56 11.32 -1.93
C MET A 1 9.74 12.05 -2.57
N PHE A 2 9.54 12.69 -3.73
CA PHE A 2 10.55 13.49 -4.43
C PHE A 2 9.97 14.90 -4.71
N PRO A 3 10.26 15.90 -3.87
CA PRO A 3 9.53 17.17 -3.87
C PRO A 3 9.79 18.01 -5.12
N ASN A 4 11.03 17.92 -5.66
CA ASN A 4 11.48 18.71 -6.80
C ASN A 4 11.36 17.95 -8.13
N ALA A 5 10.89 16.70 -8.12
CA ALA A 5 10.73 15.91 -9.32
C ALA A 5 9.57 16.45 -10.18
N ARG A 6 9.79 16.56 -11.49
CA ARG A 6 8.75 16.93 -12.44
C ARG A 6 7.62 15.89 -12.39
N ARG A 7 6.40 16.35 -12.12
CA ARG A 7 5.22 15.49 -12.10
C ARG A 7 4.74 15.20 -13.53
N VAL A 8 4.49 13.94 -13.81
CA VAL A 8 3.90 13.47 -15.08
C VAL A 8 2.62 12.72 -14.76
N ARG A 9 1.54 13.01 -15.51
CA ARG A 9 0.25 12.36 -15.29
C ARG A 9 0.39 10.83 -15.41
N GLY A 10 -0.13 10.11 -14.43
CA GLY A 10 -0.13 8.64 -14.43
C GLY A 10 1.22 7.99 -14.14
N LYS A 11 2.21 8.74 -13.66
CA LYS A 11 3.50 8.22 -13.17
C LYS A 11 3.80 8.78 -11.78
N TYR A 12 4.48 7.99 -10.95
CA TYR A 12 5.06 8.53 -9.73
C TYR A 12 6.22 9.46 -10.09
N ALA A 13 6.27 10.62 -9.44
CA ALA A 13 7.37 11.56 -9.63
C ALA A 13 8.62 10.99 -8.97
N ALA A 14 9.72 10.92 -9.72
CA ALA A 14 11.03 10.45 -9.26
C ALA A 14 12.12 11.35 -9.86
N GLY A 15 13.15 11.63 -9.07
CA GLY A 15 14.30 12.45 -9.47
C GLY A 15 14.66 13.53 -8.45
N GLY A 16 15.94 13.94 -8.45
CA GLY A 16 16.49 14.83 -7.45
C GLY A 16 16.57 14.21 -6.06
N ALA A 17 16.93 15.01 -5.05
CA ALA A 17 16.92 14.57 -3.66
C ALA A 17 15.49 14.26 -3.18
N GLY A 18 15.34 13.16 -2.46
CA GLY A 18 14.07 12.69 -1.93
C GLY A 18 14.26 11.41 -1.11
N TYR A 19 13.16 10.74 -0.81
CA TYR A 19 13.16 9.47 -0.10
C TYR A 19 12.21 8.47 -0.75
N LEU A 20 12.41 7.17 -0.50
CA LEU A 20 11.49 6.10 -0.83
C LEU A 20 11.24 5.31 0.45
N GLU A 21 9.97 5.09 0.77
CA GLU A 21 9.58 4.23 1.89
C GLU A 21 9.14 2.88 1.33
N ILE A 22 9.65 1.81 1.95
CA ILE A 22 9.28 0.43 1.67
C ILE A 22 9.00 -0.21 3.03
N GLY A 23 7.90 -0.93 3.13
CA GLY A 23 7.54 -1.65 4.34
C GLY A 23 6.97 -3.02 4.08
N SER A 24 7.02 -3.82 5.13
CA SER A 24 6.53 -5.18 5.20
C SER A 24 6.30 -5.50 6.68
N PRO A 25 5.27 -6.30 7.00
CA PRO A 25 5.10 -6.82 8.35
C PRO A 25 6.10 -7.95 8.67
N LEU A 26 6.90 -8.39 7.71
CA LEU A 26 7.94 -9.40 7.87
C LEU A 26 9.30 -8.73 8.10
N PRO A 27 9.84 -8.74 9.34
CA PRO A 27 11.10 -8.06 9.67
C PRO A 27 12.29 -8.55 8.84
N GLU A 28 12.34 -9.85 8.54
CA GLU A 28 13.43 -10.48 7.79
C GLU A 28 13.51 -9.95 6.36
N PHE A 29 12.35 -9.65 5.75
CA PHE A 29 12.29 -9.05 4.42
C PHE A 29 12.87 -7.63 4.43
N ILE A 30 12.52 -6.82 5.44
CA ILE A 30 13.04 -5.44 5.58
C ILE A 30 14.52 -5.45 5.89
N GLN A 31 14.99 -6.37 6.74
CA GLN A 31 16.40 -6.52 7.03
C GLN A 31 17.20 -6.92 5.79
N ALA A 32 16.73 -7.91 5.03
CA ALA A 32 17.38 -8.34 3.79
C ALA A 32 17.44 -7.20 2.77
N LEU A 33 16.34 -6.45 2.60
CA LEU A 33 16.28 -5.31 1.69
C LEU A 33 17.22 -4.17 2.11
N ALA A 34 17.29 -3.87 3.41
CA ALA A 34 18.20 -2.87 3.93
C ALA A 34 19.67 -3.26 3.69
N LEU A 35 20.04 -4.51 3.97
CA LEU A 35 21.39 -5.03 3.71
C LEU A 35 21.76 -4.95 2.23
N ASP A 36 20.81 -5.23 1.34
CA ASP A 36 21.03 -5.16 -0.10
C ASP A 36 21.33 -3.72 -0.58
N PHE A 37 20.54 -2.75 -0.10
CA PHE A 37 20.76 -1.34 -0.43
C PHE A 37 22.01 -0.73 0.25
N MET A 38 22.52 -1.35 1.32
CA MET A 38 23.79 -0.94 1.94
C MET A 38 25.01 -1.37 1.13
N ASP A 39 24.88 -2.34 0.22
CA ASP A 39 25.98 -2.73 -0.66
C ASP A 39 26.27 -1.59 -1.65
N PRO A 40 27.46 -0.97 -1.63
CA PRO A 40 27.80 0.13 -2.53
C PRO A 40 27.64 -0.25 -4.01
N ALA A 41 27.87 -1.52 -4.36
CA ALA A 41 27.70 -2.02 -5.73
C ALA A 41 26.24 -2.11 -6.18
N ARG A 42 25.28 -2.11 -5.24
CA ARG A 42 23.83 -2.16 -5.48
C ARG A 42 23.08 -0.92 -4.99
N SER A 43 23.80 0.12 -4.59
CA SER A 43 23.24 1.39 -4.11
C SER A 43 22.55 2.25 -5.18
N LEU A 44 22.31 1.71 -6.38
CA LEU A 44 21.63 2.39 -7.48
C LEU A 44 20.28 1.74 -7.76
N LEU A 45 19.21 2.52 -7.63
CA LEU A 45 17.85 2.12 -7.98
C LEU A 45 17.46 2.72 -9.33
N ASP A 46 17.13 1.89 -10.31
CA ASP A 46 16.47 2.35 -11.54
C ASP A 46 14.95 2.46 -11.30
N TRP A 47 14.46 3.70 -11.32
CA TRP A 47 13.04 4.00 -11.20
C TRP A 47 12.48 4.52 -12.52
N GLY A 48 12.12 3.60 -13.41
CA GLY A 48 11.48 3.94 -14.69
C GLY A 48 12.36 4.83 -15.57
N GLY A 49 13.67 4.57 -15.60
CA GLY A 49 14.68 5.34 -16.33
C GLY A 49 15.31 6.48 -15.52
N VAL A 50 14.94 6.63 -14.24
CA VAL A 50 15.58 7.57 -13.31
C VAL A 50 16.51 6.80 -12.40
N ALA A 51 17.82 7.05 -12.54
CA ALA A 51 18.82 6.47 -11.66
C ALA A 51 18.85 7.23 -10.32
N LEU A 52 18.54 6.54 -9.23
CA LEU A 52 18.51 7.08 -7.87
C LEU A 52 19.62 6.44 -7.04
N GLN A 53 20.56 7.25 -6.56
CA GLN A 53 21.59 6.79 -5.63
C GLN A 53 21.00 6.73 -4.21
N VAL A 54 21.14 5.58 -3.54
CA VAL A 54 20.80 5.41 -2.13
C VAL A 54 21.90 6.05 -1.29
N GLY A 55 21.56 7.17 -0.63
CA GLY A 55 22.50 7.89 0.24
C GLY A 55 22.51 7.40 1.69
N SER A 56 21.35 7.04 2.22
CA SER A 56 21.20 6.51 3.57
C SER A 56 19.94 5.66 3.68
N ILE A 57 19.90 4.83 4.73
CA ILE A 57 18.76 3.98 5.07
C ILE A 57 18.42 4.25 6.53
N THR A 58 17.12 4.35 6.82
CA THR A 58 16.62 4.49 8.19
C THR A 58 15.50 3.48 8.37
N VAL A 59 15.67 2.58 9.34
CA VAL A 59 14.65 1.59 9.68
C VAL A 59 13.68 2.22 10.66
N LEU A 60 12.40 2.22 10.30
CA LEU A 60 11.32 2.72 11.14
C LEU A 60 10.60 1.54 11.81
N GLN A 61 10.28 1.71 13.10
CA GLN A 61 9.45 0.76 13.82
C GLN A 61 7.97 1.15 13.65
N PRO A 62 7.06 0.17 13.54
CA PRO A 62 5.63 0.48 13.50
C PRO A 62 5.18 1.17 14.80
N PRO A 63 4.21 2.10 14.73
CA PRO A 63 3.60 2.67 15.92
C PRO A 63 2.96 1.61 16.81
N HIS A 64 3.00 1.81 18.13
CA HIS A 64 2.30 0.93 19.07
C HIS A 64 0.82 1.31 19.19
N PHE A 65 -0.07 0.49 18.64
CA PHE A 65 -1.53 0.69 18.72
C PHE A 65 -2.15 0.08 19.99
N THR A 66 -1.62 0.41 21.17
CA THR A 66 -2.03 -0.21 22.46
C THR A 66 -3.49 0.01 22.84
N ALA A 67 -4.11 1.07 22.32
CA ALA A 67 -5.54 1.34 22.50
C ALA A 67 -6.45 0.51 21.57
N GLY A 68 -5.88 -0.34 20.72
CA GLY A 68 -6.63 -1.12 19.72
C GLY A 68 -7.31 -0.25 18.66
N ARG A 69 -6.75 0.95 18.40
CA ARG A 69 -7.28 1.93 17.44
C ARG A 69 -6.16 2.57 16.65
N ALA A 70 -6.43 2.86 15.38
CA ALA A 70 -5.51 3.55 14.50
C ALA A 70 -6.25 4.54 13.59
N ARG A 71 -5.63 5.68 13.29
CA ARG A 71 -6.04 6.58 12.21
C ARG A 71 -4.94 6.60 11.17
N LEU A 72 -5.19 5.96 10.04
CA LEU A 72 -4.19 5.71 9.02
C LEU A 72 -4.52 6.48 7.75
N ARG A 73 -3.60 7.32 7.30
CA ARG A 73 -3.75 8.09 6.06
C ARG A 73 -2.81 7.59 4.99
N THR A 74 -3.36 7.22 3.84
CA THR A 74 -2.54 6.77 2.71
C THR A 74 -1.98 7.96 1.93
N THR A 75 -0.70 7.89 1.57
CA THR A 75 -0.01 8.93 0.79
C THR A 75 -0.18 8.71 -0.71
N ASN A 76 -0.28 7.45 -1.13
CA ASN A 76 -0.65 7.07 -2.49
C ASN A 76 -2.08 6.50 -2.50
N PRO A 77 -2.68 6.27 -3.68
CA PRO A 77 -4.06 5.82 -3.73
C PRO A 77 -4.21 4.42 -3.15
N LEU A 78 -5.26 4.23 -2.35
CA LEU A 78 -5.73 2.91 -1.97
C LEU A 78 -6.55 2.35 -3.15
N HIS A 79 -6.18 1.16 -3.62
CA HIS A 79 -6.92 0.46 -4.67
C HIS A 79 -7.74 -0.69 -4.08
N LEU A 80 -9.01 -0.74 -4.43
CA LEU A 80 -9.88 -1.90 -4.25
C LEU A 80 -10.53 -2.24 -5.59
N SER A 81 -10.66 -3.52 -5.86
CA SER A 81 -11.49 -4.04 -6.94
C SER A 81 -12.63 -4.87 -6.39
N ASP A 82 -13.78 -4.75 -7.03
CA ASP A 82 -14.84 -5.73 -6.94
C ASP A 82 -14.44 -6.98 -7.73
N TYR A 83 -14.86 -8.14 -7.26
CA TYR A 83 -14.57 -9.43 -7.88
C TYR A 83 -15.86 -10.08 -8.33
N ARG A 84 -15.87 -10.57 -9.57
CA ARG A 84 -16.93 -11.46 -10.01
C ARG A 84 -16.78 -12.79 -9.25
N ALA A 85 -17.88 -13.33 -8.76
CA ALA A 85 -17.91 -14.74 -8.38
C ALA A 85 -17.41 -15.55 -9.59
N PRO A 86 -16.44 -16.46 -9.40
CA PRO A 86 -15.98 -17.29 -10.49
C PRO A 86 -17.11 -18.24 -10.89
N GLU A 87 -17.22 -18.55 -12.18
CA GLU A 87 -17.94 -19.77 -12.59
C GLU A 87 -17.26 -20.99 -11.96
N PRO A 88 -17.95 -22.11 -11.73
CA PRO A 88 -17.36 -23.29 -11.11
C PRO A 88 -16.05 -23.70 -11.82
N GLY A 89 -14.92 -23.64 -11.11
CA GLY A 89 -13.58 -23.93 -11.64
C GLY A 89 -12.82 -22.75 -12.25
N GLY A 90 -13.39 -21.55 -12.28
CA GLY A 90 -12.76 -20.34 -12.82
C GLY A 90 -11.98 -19.51 -11.80
N GLU A 91 -11.09 -18.65 -12.28
CA GLU A 91 -10.43 -17.63 -11.44
C GLU A 91 -11.34 -16.43 -11.15
N GLN A 92 -11.19 -15.82 -9.97
CA GLN A 92 -11.83 -14.54 -9.68
C GLN A 92 -11.28 -13.45 -10.60
N THR A 93 -12.17 -12.85 -11.39
CA THR A 93 -11.80 -11.76 -12.29
C THR A 93 -12.22 -10.42 -11.68
N PRO A 94 -11.30 -9.44 -11.53
CA PRO A 94 -11.66 -8.10 -11.07
C PRO A 94 -12.57 -7.43 -12.11
N VAL A 95 -13.75 -6.97 -11.68
CA VAL A 95 -14.78 -6.42 -12.57
C VAL A 95 -14.61 -4.92 -12.74
N ARG A 96 -14.50 -4.21 -11.61
CA ARG A 96 -14.29 -2.76 -11.58
C ARG A 96 -13.52 -2.35 -10.35
N ALA A 97 -12.82 -1.22 -10.44
CA ALA A 97 -12.29 -0.55 -9.27
C ALA A 97 -13.44 0.00 -8.42
N LEU A 98 -13.40 -0.24 -7.12
CA LEU A 98 -14.26 0.39 -6.12
C LEU A 98 -13.59 1.68 -5.64
N LEU A 99 -14.38 2.73 -5.53
CA LEU A 99 -13.96 4.05 -5.06
C LEU A 99 -14.68 4.41 -3.74
N PRO A 100 -14.14 5.34 -2.93
CA PRO A 100 -14.73 5.67 -1.64
C PRO A 100 -16.20 6.10 -1.67
N GLU A 101 -16.67 6.63 -2.80
CA GLU A 101 -18.08 6.99 -3.02
C GLU A 101 -19.01 5.79 -3.28
N ASP A 102 -18.47 4.60 -3.59
CA ASP A 102 -19.27 3.40 -3.78
C ASP A 102 -19.77 2.87 -2.42
N ALA A 103 -21.06 2.60 -2.31
CA ALA A 103 -21.66 2.08 -1.07
C ALA A 103 -21.03 0.77 -0.57
N ALA A 104 -20.48 -0.04 -1.47
CA ALA A 104 -19.80 -1.29 -1.14
C ALA A 104 -18.35 -1.11 -0.64
N TYR A 105 -17.78 0.09 -0.75
CA TYR A 105 -16.35 0.33 -0.49
C TYR A 105 -15.94 0.07 0.96
N PRO A 106 -16.64 0.56 2.01
CA PRO A 106 -16.23 0.32 3.40
C PRO A 106 -16.21 -1.18 3.74
N VAL A 107 -17.23 -1.92 3.32
CA VAL A 107 -17.33 -3.38 3.53
C VAL A 107 -16.23 -4.12 2.78
N ALA A 108 -15.95 -3.72 1.53
CA ALA A 108 -14.88 -4.32 0.74
C ALA A 108 -13.49 -4.04 1.32
N LEU A 109 -13.29 -2.84 1.87
CA LEU A 109 -12.06 -2.46 2.57
C LEU A 109 -11.87 -3.30 3.82
N GLU A 110 -12.85 -3.35 4.71
CA GLU A 110 -12.80 -4.13 5.95
C GLU A 110 -12.51 -5.60 5.68
N ARG A 111 -13.25 -6.22 4.74
CA ARG A 111 -13.00 -7.61 4.33
C ARG A 111 -11.59 -7.82 3.81
N ASN A 112 -11.06 -6.85 3.06
CA ASN A 112 -9.69 -6.92 2.54
C ASN A 112 -8.65 -6.81 3.66
N LEU A 113 -8.84 -5.89 4.62
CA LEU A 113 -7.94 -5.71 5.75
C LEU A 113 -7.90 -6.96 6.63
N ASN A 114 -9.05 -7.55 6.94
CA ASN A 114 -9.15 -8.78 7.71
C ASN A 114 -8.43 -9.96 7.03
N ARG A 115 -8.69 -10.19 5.73
CA ARG A 115 -7.98 -11.23 4.98
C ARG A 115 -6.47 -11.02 4.97
N ARG A 116 -6.01 -9.77 4.97
CA ARG A 116 -4.57 -9.46 5.03
C ARG A 116 -4.01 -9.65 6.42
N ALA A 117 -4.72 -9.25 7.48
CA ALA A 117 -4.33 -9.55 8.85
C ALA A 117 -4.15 -11.06 9.06
N GLU A 118 -5.09 -11.88 8.58
CA GLU A 118 -4.99 -13.35 8.58
C GLU A 118 -3.76 -13.84 7.82
N THR A 119 -3.49 -13.27 6.62
CA THR A 119 -2.30 -13.62 5.82
C THR A 119 -1.00 -13.34 6.58
N PHE A 120 -0.99 -12.35 7.46
CA PHE A 120 0.15 -12.00 8.31
C PHE A 120 0.17 -12.77 9.64
N GLY A 121 -0.79 -13.67 9.88
CA GLY A 121 -0.87 -14.47 11.11
C GLY A 121 -1.55 -13.78 12.29
N HIS A 122 -2.33 -12.72 12.04
CA HIS A 122 -3.10 -12.00 13.05
C HIS A 122 -4.60 -12.34 12.97
N ALA A 123 -5.35 -11.98 14.02
CA ALA A 123 -6.79 -12.16 14.05
C ALA A 123 -7.49 -11.30 12.98
N SER A 124 -8.57 -11.82 12.41
CA SER A 124 -9.50 -11.06 11.57
C SER A 124 -10.51 -10.28 12.42
N ASP A 125 -10.00 -9.35 13.23
CA ASP A 125 -10.76 -8.49 14.13
C ASP A 125 -10.72 -7.00 13.74
N ILE A 126 -10.29 -6.70 12.51
CA ILE A 126 -10.17 -5.33 12.03
C ILE A 126 -11.54 -4.78 11.65
N THR A 127 -11.93 -3.67 12.27
CA THR A 127 -13.18 -2.95 11.93
C THR A 127 -12.85 -1.60 11.31
N VAL A 128 -13.56 -1.22 10.26
CA VAL A 128 -13.49 0.11 9.66
C VAL A 128 -14.53 1.01 10.34
N GLU A 129 -14.07 1.83 11.28
CA GLU A 129 -14.93 2.74 12.06
C GLU A 129 -15.39 3.95 11.23
N GLY A 130 -14.56 4.39 10.29
CA GLY A 130 -14.89 5.52 9.44
C GLY A 130 -13.83 5.86 8.39
N ILE A 131 -14.28 6.54 7.33
CA ILE A 131 -13.40 7.17 6.34
C ILE A 131 -13.56 8.68 6.50
N THR A 132 -12.54 9.34 7.05
CA THR A 132 -12.61 10.74 7.50
C THR A 132 -12.07 11.73 6.48
N TRP A 133 -11.30 11.24 5.50
CA TRP A 133 -10.79 12.06 4.41
C TRP A 133 -10.64 11.22 3.13
N VAL A 134 -10.95 11.84 1.99
CA VAL A 134 -10.74 11.26 0.66
C VAL A 134 -9.98 12.25 -0.20
N GLY A 135 -8.84 11.78 -0.73
CA GLY A 135 -8.00 12.52 -1.65
C GLY A 135 -8.48 12.43 -3.10
N VAL A 136 -7.76 13.12 -3.98
CA VAL A 136 -8.11 13.13 -5.40
C VAL A 136 -7.84 11.76 -6.03
N ARG A 137 -8.85 11.23 -6.74
CA ARG A 137 -8.74 10.01 -7.54
C ARG A 137 -7.52 10.05 -8.47
N ARG A 138 -6.83 8.91 -8.56
CA ARG A 138 -5.71 8.68 -9.47
C ARG A 138 -5.85 7.33 -10.16
N SER A 139 -5.27 7.23 -11.35
CA SER A 139 -5.21 6.00 -12.11
C SER A 139 -3.79 5.83 -12.64
N PHE A 140 -3.21 4.66 -12.38
CA PHE A 140 -1.87 4.30 -12.83
C PHE A 140 -1.94 3.03 -13.68
N ARG A 141 -1.08 2.96 -14.69
CA ARG A 141 -0.86 1.72 -15.43
C ARG A 141 0.08 0.86 -14.61
N VAL A 142 -0.35 -0.36 -14.29
CA VAL A 142 0.47 -1.36 -13.62
C VAL A 142 0.76 -2.49 -14.59
N THR A 143 2.03 -2.88 -14.69
CA THR A 143 2.53 -3.95 -15.56
C THR A 143 3.37 -4.90 -14.73
N GLY A 144 3.10 -6.20 -14.79
CA GLY A 144 3.83 -7.23 -14.05
C GLY A 144 3.01 -8.50 -13.87
N GLN A 145 3.66 -9.62 -13.56
CA GLN A 145 3.01 -10.92 -13.35
C GLN A 145 2.07 -11.35 -14.51
N GLY A 146 2.50 -11.11 -15.76
CA GLY A 146 1.72 -11.47 -16.95
C GLY A 146 0.43 -10.66 -17.16
N ARG A 147 0.15 -9.65 -16.33
CA ARG A 147 -1.05 -8.81 -16.41
C ARG A 147 -0.65 -7.34 -16.61
N SER A 148 -1.41 -6.63 -17.43
CA SER A 148 -1.30 -5.18 -17.58
C SER A 148 -2.67 -4.54 -17.47
N GLY A 149 -2.75 -3.35 -16.90
CA GLY A 149 -4.01 -2.62 -16.85
C GLY A 149 -3.97 -1.40 -15.96
N GLN A 150 -5.05 -0.62 -16.03
CA GLN A 150 -5.23 0.51 -15.14
C GLN A 150 -5.64 0.00 -13.75
N ARG A 151 -5.02 0.59 -12.73
CA ARG A 151 -5.44 0.49 -11.33
C ARG A 151 -5.83 1.88 -10.88
N THR A 152 -7.05 1.99 -10.37
CA THR A 152 -7.65 3.26 -10.01
C THR A 152 -8.01 3.25 -8.54
N GLY A 153 -7.69 4.31 -7.83
CA GLY A 153 -8.00 4.45 -6.41
C GLY A 153 -7.98 5.91 -6.00
N ALA A 154 -8.15 6.14 -4.70
CA ALA A 154 -8.01 7.45 -4.08
C ALA A 154 -7.20 7.31 -2.79
N PRO A 155 -6.35 8.28 -2.43
CA PRO A 155 -5.80 8.36 -1.09
C PRO A 155 -6.95 8.50 -0.08
N VAL A 156 -6.86 7.87 1.08
CA VAL A 156 -7.90 7.94 2.11
C VAL A 156 -7.29 8.06 3.49
N GLU A 157 -8.07 8.59 4.43
CA GLU A 157 -7.80 8.49 5.86
C GLU A 157 -8.90 7.64 6.48
N VAL A 158 -8.49 6.60 7.20
CA VAL A 158 -9.38 5.57 7.74
C VAL A 158 -9.14 5.43 9.23
N GLU A 159 -10.22 5.42 9.99
CA GLU A 159 -10.22 5.07 11.41
C GLU A 159 -10.53 3.58 11.53
N LEU A 160 -9.64 2.87 12.23
CA LEU A 160 -9.67 1.42 12.38
C LEU A 160 -9.67 1.06 13.86
N SER A 161 -10.31 -0.05 14.20
CA SER A 161 -10.13 -0.76 15.46
C SER A 161 -9.73 -2.22 15.22
N GLY A 162 -9.07 -2.84 16.21
CA GLY A 162 -8.62 -4.23 16.16
C GLY A 162 -7.39 -4.48 17.03
N SER A 163 -6.81 -5.68 16.92
CA SER A 163 -5.59 -6.05 17.64
C SER A 163 -4.40 -5.14 17.31
N ALA A 164 -3.59 -4.80 18.33
CA ALA A 164 -2.45 -3.90 18.18
C ALA A 164 -1.43 -4.41 17.13
N ASP A 165 -1.18 -5.72 17.12
CA ASP A 165 -0.28 -6.36 16.15
C ASP A 165 -0.86 -6.34 14.73
N GLY A 166 -2.17 -6.60 14.58
CA GLY A 166 -2.85 -6.52 13.28
C GLY A 166 -2.80 -5.10 12.70
N LEU A 167 -3.04 -4.08 13.52
CA LEU A 167 -2.93 -2.67 13.11
C LEU A 167 -1.49 -2.30 12.73
N SER A 168 -0.49 -2.77 13.50
CA SER A 168 0.92 -2.57 13.20
C SER A 168 1.33 -3.22 11.88
N ALA A 169 0.87 -4.45 11.63
CA ALA A 169 1.14 -5.15 10.38
C ALA A 169 0.51 -4.44 9.17
N LEU A 170 -0.72 -3.94 9.30
CA LEU A 170 -1.38 -3.17 8.25
C LEU A 170 -0.69 -1.83 7.97
N TRP A 171 -0.21 -1.13 9.01
CA TRP A 171 0.60 0.07 8.84
C TRP A 171 1.86 -0.23 8.02
N SER A 172 2.59 -1.29 8.39
CA SER A 172 3.83 -1.70 7.71
C SER A 172 3.61 -2.20 6.28
N ALA A 173 2.42 -2.72 5.97
CA ALA A 173 2.13 -3.35 4.67
C ALA A 173 1.30 -2.48 3.71
N GLY A 174 0.80 -1.33 4.17
CA GLY A 174 -0.19 -0.50 3.48
C GLY A 174 -1.60 -1.10 3.49
N LEU A 175 -2.59 -0.29 3.11
CA LEU A 175 -4.01 -0.63 3.09
C LEU A 175 -4.51 -1.06 1.70
N GLY A 176 -5.58 -1.87 1.64
CA GLY A 176 -6.19 -2.26 0.38
C GLY A 176 -5.43 -3.33 -0.40
N GLN A 177 -5.65 -3.34 -1.71
CA GLN A 177 -5.07 -4.31 -2.65
C GLN A 177 -3.89 -3.70 -3.43
N GLN A 178 -3.09 -4.57 -4.06
CA GLN A 178 -1.98 -4.18 -4.94
C GLN A 178 -0.91 -3.33 -4.23
N THR A 179 -0.71 -3.52 -2.92
CA THR A 179 0.27 -2.75 -2.15
C THR A 179 1.71 -2.97 -2.61
N GLY A 180 2.05 -4.19 -3.06
CA GLY A 180 3.32 -4.48 -3.71
C GLY A 180 3.55 -3.75 -5.04
N ALA A 181 2.51 -3.19 -5.65
CA ALA A 181 2.61 -2.31 -6.83
C ALA A 181 2.60 -0.81 -6.45
N GLY A 182 2.76 -0.48 -5.17
CA GLY A 182 2.81 0.90 -4.68
C GLY A 182 1.44 1.55 -4.53
N PHE A 183 0.46 0.84 -3.98
CA PHE A 183 -0.86 1.36 -3.60
C PHE A 183 -1.08 1.27 -2.09
N GLY A 184 -1.93 2.14 -1.55
CA GLY A 184 -2.35 2.16 -0.15
C GLY A 184 -1.27 2.35 0.92
N TRP A 185 -0.09 2.84 0.54
CA TRP A 185 1.00 3.12 1.47
C TRP A 185 0.61 4.19 2.49
N VAL A 186 0.82 3.89 3.77
CA VAL A 186 0.65 4.81 4.90
C VAL A 186 2.03 5.35 5.24
N THR A 187 2.22 6.67 5.14
CA THR A 187 3.50 7.27 5.52
C THR A 187 3.67 7.25 7.03
N ALA A 188 4.92 7.07 7.46
CA ALA A 188 5.34 7.37 8.83
C ALA A 188 5.31 8.88 9.12
#